data_AF-A0A1H7NYA0-F1
#
_entry.id   AF-A0A1H7NYA0-F1
#
_cell.length_a   1.000
_cell.length_b   1.000
_cell.length_c   1.000
_cell.angle_alpha   90.00
_cell.angle_beta   90.00
_cell.angle_gamma   90.00
#
_symmetry.space_group_name_H-M   'P 1'
#
loop_
_entity.id
_entity.type
_entity.pdbx_description
1 polymer ?
#
loop_
_entity_poly.entity_id
_entity_poly.type
_entity_poly.pdbx_seq_one_letter_code
_entity_poly.pdbx_strand_id
1 'polypeptide(L)'
;MARQPLSLRARAVALLAQREHSELELRRKLGRIARDAARDAARDTARSMVTTVASQSAHLAHPPHAPLSASLLEDFDPVTAVDLDDEADTADVSQEVEAVLVWVRAQGYLDESRFVESRLHARASRWGQRRIEQELAQHGLSLDAEQRAALAQSELGRACELLRRKFGAATELDAAAEARQMRFLMGRGFGSELCRRAIRAVRAGEQVQD
;
A
#
# COMPACT_ATOMS: atom_id res chain seq x y z
N MET A 1 28.93 12.96 13.43
CA MET A 1 29.00 12.80 11.97
C MET A 1 27.60 12.53 11.45
N ALA A 2 27.08 13.34 10.54
CA ALA A 2 25.77 13.10 9.94
C ALA A 2 25.84 11.84 9.05
N ARG A 3 25.02 10.83 9.32
CA ARG A 3 24.92 9.66 8.44
C ARG A 3 24.23 10.10 7.15
N GLN A 4 24.83 9.82 6.00
CA GLN A 4 24.17 10.06 4.71
C GLN A 4 22.83 9.31 4.68
N PRO A 5 21.76 9.93 4.15
CA PRO A 5 20.48 9.26 4.05
C PRO A 5 20.62 8.02 3.13
N LEU A 6 19.96 6.92 3.51
CA LEU A 6 19.97 5.69 2.72
C LEU A 6 19.44 5.95 1.30
N SER A 7 20.14 5.40 0.30
CA SER A 7 19.70 5.42 -1.10
C SER A 7 18.37 4.70 -1.28
N LEU A 8 17.64 5.00 -2.36
CA LEU A 8 16.34 4.40 -2.63
C LEU A 8 16.41 2.86 -2.72
N ARG A 9 17.48 2.33 -3.33
CA ARG A 9 17.79 0.88 -3.34
C ARG A 9 17.98 0.30 -1.94
N ALA A 10 18.78 0.96 -1.09
CA ALA A 10 19.00 0.49 0.28
C ALA A 10 17.70 0.50 1.10
N ARG A 11 16.82 1.49 0.88
CA ARG A 11 15.49 1.54 1.48
C ARG A 11 14.58 0.42 0.97
N ALA A 12 14.63 0.10 -0.32
CA ALA A 12 13.86 -1.02 -0.88
C ALA A 12 14.26 -2.35 -0.24
N VAL A 13 15.57 -2.63 -0.12
CA VAL A 13 16.08 -3.82 0.57
C VAL A 13 15.64 -3.83 2.04
N ALA A 14 15.72 -2.69 2.74
CA ALA A 14 15.29 -2.60 4.13
C ALA A 14 13.79 -2.88 4.32
N LEU A 15 12.94 -2.47 3.37
CA LEU A 15 11.51 -2.80 3.38
C LEU A 15 11.29 -4.30 3.16
N LEU A 16 11.93 -4.87 2.13
CA LEU A 16 11.79 -6.29 1.79
C LEU A 16 12.33 -7.22 2.88
N ALA A 17 13.37 -6.80 3.60
CA ALA A 17 13.92 -7.55 4.74
C ALA A 17 12.94 -7.71 5.92
N GLN A 18 11.92 -6.84 6.02
CA GLN A 18 10.96 -6.89 7.13
C GLN A 18 9.79 -7.83 6.85
N ARG A 19 9.33 -7.91 5.59
CA ARG A 19 8.17 -8.70 5.17
C ARG A 19 8.06 -8.76 3.65
N GLU A 20 7.26 -9.72 3.19
CA GLU A 20 6.80 -9.79 1.79
C GLU A 20 5.95 -8.56 1.43
N HIS A 21 6.26 -7.97 0.27
CA HIS A 21 5.57 -6.82 -0.31
C HIS A 21 5.09 -7.17 -1.73
N SER A 22 3.91 -6.68 -2.12
CA SER A 22 3.53 -6.70 -3.53
C SER A 22 4.28 -5.60 -4.28
N GLU A 23 4.46 -5.76 -5.58
CA GLU A 23 5.08 -4.73 -6.41
C GLU A 23 4.36 -3.39 -6.28
N LEU A 24 3.02 -3.41 -6.31
CA LEU A 24 2.21 -2.21 -6.14
C LEU A 24 2.40 -1.55 -4.76
N GLU A 25 2.52 -2.34 -3.70
CA GLU A 25 2.80 -1.83 -2.36
C GLU A 25 4.18 -1.19 -2.28
N LEU A 26 5.20 -1.86 -2.85
CA LEU A 26 6.57 -1.37 -2.87
C LEU A 26 6.69 -0.09 -3.72
N ARG A 27 6.08 -0.05 -4.91
CA ARG A 27 6.01 1.13 -5.78
C ARG A 27 5.41 2.32 -5.04
N ARG A 28 4.25 2.15 -4.38
CA ARG A 28 3.60 3.22 -3.60
C ARG A 28 4.51 3.74 -2.49
N LYS A 29 5.18 2.84 -1.75
CA LYS A 29 6.08 3.21 -0.64
C LYS A 29 7.33 3.93 -1.13
N LEU A 30 8.01 3.39 -2.13
CA LEU A 30 9.21 3.99 -2.71
C LEU A 30 8.89 5.33 -3.38
N GLY A 31 7.78 5.45 -4.10
CA GLY A 31 7.34 6.70 -4.70
C GLY A 31 6.99 7.79 -3.69
N ARG A 32 6.50 7.43 -2.50
CA ARG A 32 6.37 8.42 -1.41
C ARG A 32 7.74 8.87 -0.90
N ILE A 33 8.62 7.91 -0.62
CA ILE A 33 9.97 8.18 -0.11
C ILE A 33 10.78 9.05 -1.07
N ALA A 34 10.73 8.74 -2.36
CA ALA A 34 11.48 9.46 -3.39
C ALA A 34 10.96 10.89 -3.58
N ARG A 35 9.63 11.10 -3.60
CA ARG A 35 9.05 12.46 -3.63
C ARG A 35 9.39 13.27 -2.38
N ASP A 36 9.36 12.65 -1.21
CA ASP A 36 9.74 13.34 0.03
C ASP A 36 11.24 13.72 -0.02
N ALA A 37 12.11 12.85 -0.53
CA ALA A 37 13.52 13.14 -0.71
C ALA A 37 13.79 14.25 -1.75
N ALA A 38 13.06 14.25 -2.88
CA ALA A 38 13.16 15.28 -3.91
C ALA A 38 12.75 16.66 -3.36
N ARG A 39 11.65 16.73 -2.59
CA ARG A 39 11.21 17.97 -1.92
C ARG A 39 12.24 18.50 -0.94
N ASP A 40 12.88 17.62 -0.17
CA ASP A 40 13.92 18.04 0.78
C ASP A 40 15.18 18.53 0.05
N ALA A 41 15.58 17.87 -1.05
CA ALA A 41 16.67 18.33 -1.91
C ALA A 41 16.37 19.69 -2.56
N ALA A 42 15.14 19.92 -3.04
CA ALA A 42 14.71 21.19 -3.58
C ALA A 42 14.75 22.31 -2.52
N ARG A 43 14.31 22.04 -1.29
CA ARG A 43 14.40 22.98 -0.16
C ARG A 43 15.84 23.33 0.19
N ASP A 44 16.73 22.35 0.22
CA ASP A 44 18.15 22.59 0.52
C ASP A 44 18.84 23.38 -0.60
N THR A 45 18.49 23.10 -1.87
CA THR A 45 18.94 23.87 -3.03
C THR A 45 18.47 25.32 -2.94
N ALA A 46 17.17 25.55 -2.68
CA ALA A 46 16.61 26.89 -2.49
C ALA A 46 17.28 27.63 -1.32
N ARG A 47 17.52 26.96 -0.18
CA ARG A 47 18.23 27.55 0.96
C ARG A 47 19.67 27.95 0.61
N SER A 48 20.37 27.11 -0.16
CA SER A 48 21.72 27.40 -0.65
C SER A 48 21.73 28.58 -1.63
N MET A 49 20.74 28.66 -2.54
CA MET A 49 20.57 29.80 -3.46
C MET A 49 20.32 31.10 -2.71
N VAL A 50 19.42 31.10 -1.70
CA VAL A 50 19.14 32.28 -0.86
C VAL A 50 20.40 32.71 -0.11
N THR A 51 21.17 31.77 0.45
CA THR A 51 22.42 32.06 1.14
C THR A 51 23.47 32.64 0.18
N THR A 52 23.53 32.12 -1.05
CA THR A 52 24.44 32.60 -2.10
C THR A 52 24.08 34.02 -2.52
N VAL A 53 22.80 34.29 -2.81
CA VAL A 53 22.30 35.63 -3.20
C VAL A 53 22.49 36.63 -2.06
N ALA A 54 22.22 36.26 -0.80
CA ALA A 54 22.45 37.14 0.35
C ALA A 54 23.94 37.49 0.54
N SER A 55 24.84 36.52 0.33
CA SER A 55 26.29 36.73 0.39
C SER A 55 26.80 37.62 -0.77
N GLN A 56 26.21 37.49 -1.95
CA GLN A 56 26.54 38.31 -3.13
C GLN A 56 26.02 39.75 -2.99
N SER A 57 24.82 39.94 -2.42
CA SER A 57 24.23 41.25 -2.12
C SER A 57 24.97 42.00 -0.99
N ALA A 58 25.50 41.30 0.02
CA ALA A 58 26.32 41.91 1.08
C ALA A 58 27.62 42.53 0.54
N HIS A 59 28.11 42.09 -0.62
CA HIS A 59 29.32 42.61 -1.25
C HIS A 59 29.08 43.93 -2.02
N LEU A 60 27.82 44.32 -2.25
CA LEU A 60 27.40 45.52 -3.00
C LEU A 60 26.88 46.67 -2.11
N ALA A 61 27.00 46.56 -0.78
CA ALA A 61 26.58 47.61 0.14
C ALA A 61 27.60 48.78 0.22
N HIS A 62 27.36 49.85 -0.57
CA HIS A 62 27.90 51.20 -0.35
C HIS A 62 26.74 52.15 0.04
N PRO A 63 26.92 53.15 0.95
CA PRO A 63 25.83 53.89 1.61
C PRO A 63 25.14 54.95 0.70
N PRO A 64 24.03 55.56 1.15
CA PRO A 64 22.85 55.78 0.31
C PRO A 64 22.72 57.19 -0.28
N HIS A 65 22.16 57.26 -1.49
CA HIS A 65 21.43 58.44 -1.96
C HIS A 65 19.95 58.06 -2.10
N ALA A 66 19.12 58.63 -1.23
CA ALA A 66 17.67 58.50 -1.25
C ALA A 66 17.04 59.68 -2.04
N PRO A 67 15.71 59.70 -2.27
CA PRO A 67 15.06 58.89 -3.30
C PRO A 67 14.17 59.77 -4.21
N LEU A 68 13.91 59.36 -5.45
CA LEU A 68 12.76 59.91 -6.18
C LEU A 68 11.99 58.84 -6.95
N SER A 69 10.68 58.91 -6.69
CA SER A 69 9.53 58.50 -7.50
C SER A 69 9.36 57.00 -7.79
N ALA A 70 8.50 56.42 -6.96
CA ALA A 70 7.56 55.38 -7.34
C ALA A 70 6.81 55.74 -8.64
N SER A 71 6.68 54.76 -9.53
CA SER A 71 5.40 54.23 -10.04
C SER A 71 5.61 53.51 -11.37
N LEU A 72 4.77 52.50 -11.60
CA LEU A 72 4.63 51.65 -12.78
C LEU A 72 5.69 50.58 -13.02
N LEU A 73 5.31 49.33 -12.72
CA LEU A 73 5.28 48.15 -13.59
C LEU A 73 4.85 46.98 -12.70
N GLU A 74 3.54 46.79 -12.56
CA GLU A 74 2.73 45.81 -13.31
C GLU A 74 2.44 44.60 -12.42
N ASP A 75 1.15 44.29 -12.35
CA ASP A 75 0.51 43.24 -11.58
C ASP A 75 1.03 41.85 -12.00
N PHE A 76 2.21 41.45 -11.52
CA PHE A 76 2.65 40.07 -11.56
C PHE A 76 1.92 39.29 -10.46
N ASP A 77 0.80 38.70 -10.84
CA ASP A 77 0.05 37.73 -10.03
C ASP A 77 0.87 36.42 -9.97
N PRO A 78 1.53 36.06 -8.85
CA PRO A 78 2.57 35.03 -8.82
C PRO A 78 2.02 33.58 -8.74
N VAL A 79 0.78 33.34 -9.16
CA VAL A 79 0.06 32.09 -8.87
C VAL A 79 -0.04 31.14 -10.08
N THR A 80 0.63 31.42 -11.20
CA THR A 80 0.54 30.57 -12.42
C THR A 80 1.89 30.06 -12.95
N ALA A 81 2.94 30.04 -12.14
CA ALA A 81 4.22 29.42 -12.48
C ALA A 81 4.35 27.96 -12.01
N VAL A 82 3.25 27.28 -11.64
CA VAL A 82 3.32 26.01 -10.90
C VAL A 82 3.38 24.76 -11.81
N ASP A 83 3.05 24.81 -13.09
CA ASP A 83 2.54 23.58 -13.73
C ASP A 83 3.38 22.95 -14.87
N LEU A 84 4.66 23.32 -15.05
CA LEU A 84 5.53 22.65 -16.06
C LEU A 84 6.80 22.00 -15.47
N ASP A 85 7.40 22.58 -14.43
CA ASP A 85 8.57 21.99 -13.77
C ASP A 85 8.19 20.84 -12.82
N ASP A 86 6.99 20.87 -12.22
CA ASP A 86 6.52 19.85 -11.26
C ASP A 86 6.24 18.49 -11.96
N GLU A 87 5.81 18.50 -13.22
CA GLU A 87 5.58 17.30 -14.03
C GLU A 87 6.90 16.58 -14.36
N ALA A 88 7.98 17.32 -14.67
CA ALA A 88 9.29 16.74 -14.95
C ALA A 88 9.90 16.08 -13.71
N ASP A 89 9.79 16.72 -12.54
CA ASP A 89 10.26 16.18 -11.26
C ASP A 89 9.48 14.91 -10.85
N THR A 90 8.17 14.85 -11.11
CA THR A 90 7.39 13.63 -10.83
C THR A 90 7.71 12.47 -11.78
N ALA A 91 8.04 12.77 -13.04
CA ALA A 91 8.43 11.78 -14.03
C ALA A 91 9.79 11.15 -13.70
N ASP A 92 10.78 11.95 -13.30
CA ASP A 92 12.11 11.44 -12.91
C ASP A 92 12.02 10.53 -11.67
N VAL A 93 11.28 10.96 -10.64
CA VAL A 93 11.03 10.14 -9.45
C VAL A 93 10.36 8.81 -9.80
N SER A 94 9.40 8.83 -10.73
CA SER A 94 8.69 7.62 -11.16
C SER A 94 9.64 6.65 -11.89
N GLN A 95 10.53 7.17 -12.73
CA GLN A 95 11.56 6.37 -13.43
C GLN A 95 12.59 5.79 -12.46
N GLU A 96 13.04 6.56 -11.46
CA GLU A 96 13.96 6.08 -10.44
C GLU A 96 13.34 4.90 -9.64
N VAL A 97 12.07 5.06 -9.23
CA VAL A 97 11.33 3.99 -8.54
C VAL A 97 11.22 2.75 -9.42
N GLU A 98 10.88 2.91 -10.69
CA GLU A 98 10.77 1.78 -11.62
C GLU A 98 12.12 1.07 -11.82
N ALA A 99 13.21 1.82 -11.94
CA ALA A 99 14.55 1.25 -12.03
C ALA A 99 14.92 0.44 -10.77
N VAL A 100 14.50 0.89 -9.58
CA VAL A 100 14.67 0.12 -8.34
C VAL A 100 13.81 -1.13 -8.33
N LEU A 101 12.56 -1.07 -8.80
CA LEU A 101 11.66 -2.23 -8.90
C LEU A 101 12.21 -3.30 -9.85
N VAL A 102 12.70 -2.91 -11.02
CA VAL A 102 13.38 -3.81 -11.96
C VAL A 102 14.59 -4.46 -11.30
N TRP A 103 15.40 -3.68 -10.58
CA TRP A 103 16.58 -4.21 -9.89
C TRP A 103 16.21 -5.22 -8.78
N VAL A 104 15.28 -4.91 -7.87
CA VAL A 104 14.91 -5.85 -6.78
C VAL A 104 14.29 -7.13 -7.32
N ARG A 105 13.55 -7.05 -8.43
CA ARG A 105 13.01 -8.24 -9.13
C ARG A 105 14.13 -9.08 -9.73
N ALA A 106 15.07 -8.45 -10.43
CA ALA A 106 16.23 -9.13 -11.03
C ALA A 106 17.13 -9.82 -9.99
N GLN A 107 17.21 -9.26 -8.77
CA GLN A 107 17.92 -9.88 -7.65
C GLN A 107 17.11 -10.99 -6.94
N GLY A 108 15.85 -11.21 -7.32
CA GLY A 108 14.97 -12.22 -6.71
C GLY A 108 14.45 -11.83 -5.32
N TYR A 109 14.58 -10.57 -4.92
CA TYR A 109 14.06 -10.06 -3.63
C TYR A 109 12.55 -9.77 -3.67
N LEU A 110 11.99 -9.53 -4.86
CA LEU A 110 10.57 -9.32 -5.05
C LEU A 110 9.99 -10.49 -5.85
N ASP A 111 9.06 -11.22 -5.25
CA ASP A 111 8.40 -12.39 -5.82
C ASP A 111 6.91 -12.35 -5.47
N GLU A 112 6.07 -12.17 -6.50
CA GLU A 112 4.62 -12.03 -6.31
C GLU A 112 3.96 -13.33 -5.86
N SER A 113 4.47 -14.49 -6.31
CA SER A 113 3.95 -15.79 -5.91
C SER A 113 4.15 -16.00 -4.41
N ARG A 114 5.34 -15.66 -3.88
CA ARG A 114 5.61 -15.72 -2.43
C ARG A 114 4.70 -14.79 -1.64
N PHE A 115 4.42 -13.60 -2.17
CA PHE A 115 3.48 -12.68 -1.54
C PHE A 115 2.07 -13.26 -1.47
N VAL A 116 1.57 -13.83 -2.57
CA VAL A 116 0.24 -14.45 -2.64
C VAL A 116 0.13 -15.61 -1.66
N GLU A 117 1.09 -16.54 -1.68
CA GLU A 117 1.12 -17.69 -0.77
C GLU A 117 1.15 -17.27 0.69
N SER A 118 2.04 -16.34 1.05
CA SER A 118 2.14 -15.80 2.40
C SER A 118 0.82 -15.16 2.86
N ARG A 119 0.18 -14.36 2.01
CA ARG A 119 -1.12 -13.75 2.29
C ARG A 119 -2.23 -14.80 2.42
N LEU A 120 -2.25 -15.80 1.55
CA LEU A 120 -3.23 -16.88 1.58
C LEU A 120 -3.12 -17.65 2.91
N HIS A 121 -1.93 -18.11 3.28
CA HIS A 121 -1.70 -18.80 4.56
C HIS A 121 -2.08 -17.96 5.78
N ALA A 122 -1.74 -16.66 5.79
CA ALA A 122 -2.05 -15.77 6.90
C ALA A 122 -3.54 -15.41 7.03
N ARG A 123 -4.34 -15.55 5.97
CA ARG A 123 -5.75 -15.10 5.92
C ARG A 123 -6.75 -16.25 5.89
N ALA A 124 -6.40 -17.40 5.32
CA ALA A 124 -7.31 -18.52 5.10
C ALA A 124 -8.05 -18.95 6.38
N SER A 125 -7.38 -18.95 7.54
CA SER A 125 -7.96 -19.38 8.82
C SER A 125 -9.13 -18.52 9.32
N ARG A 126 -9.27 -17.28 8.86
CA ARG A 126 -10.26 -16.31 9.40
C ARG A 126 -11.21 -15.76 8.35
N TRP A 127 -10.80 -15.76 7.09
CA TRP A 127 -11.49 -15.10 6.00
C TRP A 127 -11.89 -16.09 4.91
N GLY A 128 -13.03 -15.84 4.28
CA GLY A 128 -13.48 -16.58 3.11
C GLY A 128 -12.73 -16.17 1.85
N GLN A 129 -12.79 -17.01 0.82
CA GLN A 129 -12.07 -16.84 -0.44
C GLN A 129 -12.28 -15.46 -1.05
N ARG A 130 -13.54 -14.99 -1.14
CA ARG A 130 -13.86 -13.72 -1.81
C ARG A 130 -13.16 -12.52 -1.18
N ARG A 131 -13.00 -12.53 0.15
CA ARG A 131 -12.32 -11.41 0.84
C ARG A 131 -10.82 -11.47 0.63
N ILE A 132 -10.24 -12.67 0.57
CA ILE A 132 -8.82 -12.87 0.26
C ILE A 132 -8.55 -12.38 -1.17
N GLU A 133 -9.38 -12.77 -2.14
CA GLU A 133 -9.29 -12.29 -3.52
C GLU A 133 -9.43 -10.76 -3.62
N GLN A 134 -10.34 -10.15 -2.86
CA GLN A 134 -10.46 -8.68 -2.79
C GLN A 134 -9.23 -8.01 -2.18
N GLU A 135 -8.60 -8.60 -1.16
CA GLU A 135 -7.36 -8.09 -0.58
C GLU A 135 -6.21 -8.17 -1.60
N LEU A 136 -6.07 -9.30 -2.31
CA LEU A 136 -5.08 -9.47 -3.37
C LEU A 136 -5.30 -8.51 -4.54
N ALA A 137 -6.56 -8.29 -4.95
CA ALA A 137 -6.89 -7.35 -6.02
C ALA A 137 -6.49 -5.90 -5.68
N GLN A 138 -6.55 -5.49 -4.40
CA GLN A 138 -6.06 -4.17 -3.96
C GLN A 138 -4.53 -4.03 -4.09
N HIS A 139 -3.83 -5.16 -4.13
CA HIS A 139 -2.39 -5.26 -4.38
C HIS A 139 -2.05 -5.47 -5.87
N GLY A 140 -3.05 -5.55 -6.75
CA GLY A 140 -2.88 -5.80 -8.18
C GLY A 140 -2.68 -7.28 -8.55
N LEU A 141 -2.95 -8.19 -7.61
CA LEU A 141 -2.69 -9.62 -7.75
C LEU A 141 -4.00 -10.42 -7.79
N SER A 142 -3.95 -11.61 -8.38
CA SER A 142 -5.07 -12.54 -8.45
C SER A 142 -4.63 -13.95 -8.08
N LEU A 143 -5.56 -14.77 -7.60
CA LEU A 143 -5.33 -16.20 -7.42
C LEU A 143 -5.43 -16.90 -8.77
N ASP A 144 -4.48 -17.79 -9.03
CA ASP A 144 -4.57 -18.72 -10.15
C ASP A 144 -5.68 -19.78 -9.93
N ALA A 145 -5.90 -20.62 -10.94
CA ALA A 145 -6.94 -21.64 -10.88
C ALA A 145 -6.66 -22.72 -9.81
N GLU A 146 -5.40 -23.07 -9.58
CA GLU A 146 -4.98 -24.11 -8.65
C GLU A 146 -5.11 -23.64 -7.20
N GLN A 147 -4.59 -22.45 -6.89
CA GLN A 147 -4.72 -21.77 -5.61
C GLN A 147 -6.19 -21.55 -5.25
N ARG A 148 -7.01 -21.14 -6.22
CA ARG A 148 -8.46 -20.99 -6.02
C ARG A 148 -9.11 -22.33 -5.68
N ALA A 149 -8.74 -23.40 -6.39
CA ALA A 149 -9.29 -24.73 -6.14
C ALA A 149 -8.88 -25.26 -4.76
N ALA A 150 -7.60 -25.15 -4.38
CA ALA A 150 -7.10 -25.56 -3.07
C ALA A 150 -7.77 -24.79 -1.92
N LEU A 151 -7.96 -23.47 -2.09
CA LEU A 151 -8.62 -22.63 -1.09
C LEU A 151 -10.11 -22.96 -0.93
N ALA A 152 -10.79 -23.29 -2.04
CA ALA A 152 -12.19 -23.68 -2.08
C ALA A 152 -12.46 -25.05 -1.44
N GLN A 153 -11.56 -26.02 -1.62
CA GLN A 153 -11.68 -27.37 -1.03
C GLN A 153 -11.76 -27.30 0.50
N SER A 154 -10.91 -26.50 1.12
CA SER A 154 -10.84 -26.33 2.58
C SER A 154 -11.77 -25.22 3.12
N GLU A 155 -12.48 -24.48 2.26
CA GLU A 155 -13.31 -23.33 2.69
C GLU A 155 -14.48 -23.73 3.57
N LEU A 156 -15.11 -24.87 3.27
CA LEU A 156 -16.27 -25.36 4.03
C LEU A 156 -15.87 -25.81 5.44
N GLY A 157 -14.75 -26.53 5.56
CA GLY A 157 -14.18 -26.95 6.85
C GLY A 157 -13.88 -25.74 7.76
N ARG A 158 -13.18 -24.73 7.22
CA ARG A 158 -12.88 -23.48 7.94
C ARG A 158 -14.13 -22.72 8.37
N ALA A 159 -15.15 -22.63 7.51
CA ALA A 159 -16.41 -21.98 7.85
C ALA A 159 -17.13 -22.70 9.01
N CYS A 160 -17.17 -24.03 8.99
CA CYS A 160 -17.74 -24.85 10.06
C CYS A 160 -16.98 -24.66 11.37
N GLU A 161 -15.66 -24.66 11.33
CA GLU A 161 -14.82 -24.45 12.51
C GLU A 161 -15.07 -23.07 13.14
N LEU A 162 -15.14 -22.01 12.34
CA LEU A 162 -15.45 -20.66 12.82
C LEU A 162 -16.83 -20.56 13.46
N LEU A 163 -17.82 -21.26 12.89
CA LEU A 163 -19.16 -21.34 13.47
C LEU A 163 -19.14 -22.07 14.82
N ARG A 164 -18.50 -23.25 14.89
CA ARG A 164 -18.38 -24.01 16.15
C ARG A 164 -17.67 -23.21 17.24
N ARG A 165 -16.58 -22.52 16.89
CA ARG A 165 -15.83 -21.67 17.83
C ARG A 165 -16.65 -20.51 18.38
N LYS A 166 -17.53 -19.91 17.57
CA LYS A 166 -18.31 -18.72 17.98
C LYS A 166 -19.67 -19.04 18.60
N PHE A 167 -20.37 -20.03 18.05
CA PHE A 167 -21.77 -20.32 18.39
C PHE A 167 -21.95 -21.68 19.06
N GLY A 168 -20.89 -22.50 19.18
CA GLY A 168 -20.97 -23.85 19.73
C GLY A 168 -21.48 -24.89 18.73
N ALA A 169 -21.54 -26.16 19.16
CA ALA A 169 -21.99 -27.30 18.34
C ALA A 169 -23.52 -27.45 18.31
N ALA A 170 -24.22 -27.03 19.35
CA ALA A 170 -25.68 -27.11 19.44
C ALA A 170 -26.32 -25.83 18.86
N THR A 171 -26.38 -25.73 17.53
CA THR A 171 -27.11 -24.62 16.91
C THR A 171 -28.61 -24.90 16.97
N GLU A 172 -29.34 -24.11 17.74
CA GLU A 172 -30.81 -24.16 17.82
C GLU A 172 -31.46 -23.98 16.43
N LEU A 173 -32.66 -24.54 16.25
CA LEU A 173 -33.48 -24.46 15.03
C LEU A 173 -34.07 -23.05 14.76
N ASP A 174 -33.65 -22.05 15.51
CA ASP A 174 -34.14 -20.69 15.42
C ASP A 174 -33.69 -19.98 14.13
N ALA A 175 -34.65 -19.45 13.37
CA ALA A 175 -34.41 -18.66 12.18
C ALA A 175 -33.58 -17.38 12.48
N ALA A 176 -33.75 -16.80 13.67
CA ALA A 176 -32.95 -15.64 14.07
C ALA A 176 -31.48 -16.04 14.36
N ALA A 177 -31.24 -17.22 14.93
CA ALA A 177 -29.89 -17.77 15.09
C ALA A 177 -29.20 -18.02 13.75
N GLU A 178 -29.91 -18.60 12.78
CA GLU A 178 -29.41 -18.80 11.41
C GLU A 178 -29.01 -17.49 10.75
N ALA A 179 -29.85 -16.46 10.84
CA ALA A 179 -29.56 -15.14 10.29
C ALA A 179 -28.33 -14.49 10.95
N ARG A 180 -28.08 -14.74 12.26
CA ARG A 180 -26.84 -14.30 12.94
C ARG A 180 -25.61 -15.02 12.41
N GLN A 181 -25.70 -16.33 12.18
CA GLN A 181 -24.60 -17.14 11.64
C GLN A 181 -24.28 -16.78 10.19
N MET A 182 -25.30 -16.59 9.34
CA MET A 182 -25.13 -16.12 7.97
C MET A 182 -24.44 -14.76 7.92
N ARG A 183 -24.92 -13.78 8.70
CA ARG A 183 -24.29 -12.44 8.77
C ARG A 183 -22.84 -12.51 9.22
N PHE A 184 -22.54 -13.38 10.18
CA PHE A 184 -21.18 -13.58 10.69
C PHE A 184 -20.19 -14.10 9.63
N LEU A 185 -20.61 -15.09 8.83
CA LEU A 185 -19.80 -15.66 7.76
C LEU A 185 -19.73 -14.75 6.54
N MET A 186 -20.84 -14.14 6.13
CA MET A 186 -20.86 -13.19 5.02
C MET A 186 -19.97 -11.97 5.30
N GLY A 187 -19.97 -11.46 6.54
CA GLY A 187 -19.05 -10.39 6.96
C GLY A 187 -17.57 -10.79 6.90
N ARG A 188 -17.27 -12.09 6.85
CA ARG A 188 -15.91 -12.64 6.66
C ARG A 188 -15.58 -12.98 5.20
N GLY A 189 -16.51 -12.77 4.28
CA GLY A 189 -16.30 -13.01 2.85
C GLY A 189 -16.70 -14.40 2.35
N PHE A 190 -17.23 -15.28 3.19
CA PHE A 190 -17.72 -16.59 2.74
C PHE A 190 -18.92 -16.44 1.81
N GLY A 191 -19.01 -17.26 0.75
CA GLY A 191 -20.13 -17.26 -0.20
C GLY A 191 -21.46 -17.63 0.45
N SER A 192 -22.58 -17.08 -0.02
CA SER A 192 -23.91 -17.31 0.58
C SER A 192 -24.33 -18.79 0.55
N GLU A 193 -24.03 -19.49 -0.54
CA GLU A 193 -24.29 -20.93 -0.66
C GLU A 193 -23.44 -21.75 0.31
N LEU A 194 -22.15 -21.44 0.41
CA LEU A 194 -21.26 -22.09 1.36
C LEU A 194 -21.66 -21.82 2.81
N CYS A 195 -22.17 -20.62 3.11
CA CYS A 195 -22.69 -20.29 4.44
C CYS A 195 -23.86 -21.18 4.82
N ARG A 196 -24.84 -21.37 3.92
CA ARG A 196 -25.98 -22.28 4.16
C ARG A 196 -25.52 -23.72 4.37
N ARG A 197 -24.60 -24.20 3.53
CA ARG A 197 -24.02 -25.55 3.65
C ARG A 197 -23.27 -25.72 4.98
N ALA A 198 -22.46 -24.76 5.39
CA ALA A 198 -21.71 -24.82 6.65
C ALA A 198 -22.63 -24.82 7.87
N ILE A 199 -23.69 -24.00 7.88
CA ILE A 199 -24.69 -23.98 8.97
C ILE A 199 -25.39 -25.35 9.06
N ARG A 200 -25.78 -25.93 7.93
CA ARG A 200 -26.38 -27.27 7.89
C ARG A 200 -25.41 -28.34 8.40
N ALA A 201 -24.15 -28.31 7.97
CA ALA A 201 -23.13 -29.28 8.37
C ALA A 201 -22.83 -29.22 9.88
N VAL A 202 -22.71 -28.01 10.45
CA VAL A 202 -22.50 -27.82 11.90
C VAL A 202 -23.72 -28.31 12.69
N ARG A 203 -24.94 -28.06 12.22
CA ARG A 203 -26.18 -28.57 12.83
C ARG A 203 -26.28 -30.10 12.79
N ALA A 204 -25.84 -30.72 11.68
CA ALA A 204 -25.84 -32.16 11.51
C ALA A 204 -24.75 -32.88 12.35
N GLY A 205 -23.84 -32.12 12.98
CA GLY A 205 -22.70 -32.69 13.70
C GLY A 205 -21.67 -33.34 12.78
N GLU A 206 -21.73 -33.08 11.46
CA GLU A 206 -20.81 -33.64 10.49
C GLU A 206 -19.40 -33.09 10.72
N GLN A 207 -18.45 -33.97 11.05
CA GLN A 207 -17.04 -33.61 10.98
C GLN A 207 -16.65 -33.53 9.52
N VAL A 208 -16.78 -32.33 8.95
CA VAL A 208 -16.13 -31.98 7.69
C VAL A 208 -14.63 -31.97 7.98
N GLN A 209 -13.98 -33.11 7.75
CA GLN A 209 -12.52 -33.20 7.65
C GLN A 209 -12.10 -32.67 6.28
N ASP A 210 -11.04 -31.87 6.28
CA ASP A 210 -10.35 -31.36 5.08
C ASP A 210 -9.83 -32.50 4.20
#